data_AF-A0A2N5Z3S9-F1
#
_entry.id   AF-A0A2N5Z3S9-F1
#
_cell.length_a   1.000
_cell.length_b   1.000
_cell.length_c   1.000
_cell.angle_alpha   90.00
_cell.angle_beta   90.00
_cell.angle_gamma   90.00
#
_symmetry.space_group_name_H-M   'P 1'
#
loop_
_entity.id
_entity.type
_entity.pdbx_description
1 polymer ?
#
loop_
_entity_poly.entity_id
_entity_poly.type
_entity_poly.pdbx_seq_one_letter_code
_entity_poly.pdbx_strand_id
1 'polypeptide(L)' 'MRKYKDLQFNVTEVILEDKKACVVWTNRGEYNDGTPYNNSGITLFHFKDDKVSFISDYFKNTSFINSN' A
#
# COMPACT_ATOMS: atom_id res chain seq x y z
N MET A 1 14.01 -13.67 2.10
CA MET A 1 13.64 -13.95 0.70
C MET A 1 12.62 -12.89 0.27
N ARG A 2 12.79 -12.23 -0.89
CA ARG A 2 11.78 -11.27 -1.38
C ARG A 2 10.55 -12.05 -1.85
N LYS A 3 9.34 -11.63 -1.45
CA LYS A 3 8.07 -12.32 -1.77
C LYS A 3 7.62 -12.07 -3.21
N TYR A 4 7.92 -10.89 -3.74
CA TYR A 4 7.54 -10.43 -5.07
C TYR A 4 8.81 -10.17 -5.89
N LYS A 5 8.76 -10.53 -7.17
CA LYS A 5 9.79 -10.27 -8.17
C LYS A 5 9.80 -8.79 -8.57
N ASP A 6 8.60 -8.24 -8.78
CA ASP A 6 8.34 -6.82 -8.94
C ASP A 6 7.09 -6.44 -8.15
N LEU A 7 7.07 -5.20 -7.66
CA LEU A 7 5.93 -4.62 -6.98
C LEU A 7 5.93 -3.11 -7.22
N GLN A 8 4.90 -2.61 -7.89
CA GLN A 8 4.72 -1.22 -8.24
C GLN A 8 3.53 -0.65 -7.49
N PHE A 9 3.72 0.51 -6.87
CA PHE A 9 2.66 1.24 -6.18
C PHE A 9 2.21 2.42 -7.03
N ASN A 10 0.92 2.70 -7.01
CA ASN A 10 0.31 3.88 -7.58
C ASN A 10 -0.49 4.60 -6.49
N VAL A 11 -0.12 5.84 -6.19
CA VAL A 11 -0.85 6.70 -5.26
C VAL A 11 -2.05 7.29 -5.99
N THR A 12 -3.24 7.05 -5.46
CA THR A 12 -4.50 7.55 -6.04
C THR A 12 -5.01 8.80 -5.32
N GLU A 13 -4.68 8.95 -4.04
CA GLU A 13 -5.11 10.09 -3.24
C GLU A 13 -4.13 10.36 -2.09
N VAL A 14 -3.97 11.63 -1.74
CA VAL A 14 -3.23 12.07 -0.56
C VAL A 14 -4.09 13.05 0.22
N ILE A 15 -4.38 12.71 1.46
CA ILE A 15 -5.10 13.55 2.41
C ILE A 15 -4.09 14.03 3.46
N LEU A 16 -3.92 15.34 3.57
CA LEU A 16 -2.98 15.96 4.51
C LEU A 16 -3.74 16.71 5.60
N GLU A 17 -3.35 16.49 6.86
CA GLU A 17 -3.84 17.27 7.99
C GLU A 17 -2.73 17.41 9.04
N ASP A 18 -2.27 18.65 9.25
CA ASP A 18 -1.16 19.00 10.15
C ASP A 18 0.09 18.13 9.92
N LYS A 19 0.52 17.36 10.93
CA LYS A 19 1.67 16.46 10.87
C LYS A 19 1.27 15.03 10.53
N LYS A 20 0.16 14.85 9.81
CA LYS A 20 -0.33 13.54 9.37
C LYS A 20 -0.63 13.53 7.88
N ALA A 21 -0.42 12.37 7.27
CA ALA A 21 -0.87 12.09 5.91
C ALA A 21 -1.57 10.74 5.86
N CYS A 22 -2.68 10.67 5.15
CA CYS A 22 -3.29 9.42 4.71
C CYS A 22 -3.09 9.30 3.20
N VAL A 23 -2.45 8.22 2.76
CA VAL A 23 -2.17 7.96 1.36
C VAL A 23 -2.99 6.77 0.92
N VAL A 24 -3.89 6.97 -0.04
CA VAL A 24 -4.64 5.87 -0.68
C VAL A 24 -3.85 5.40 -1.89
N TRP A 25 -3.69 4.09 -2.03
CA TRP A 25 -2.89 3.52 -3.09
C TRP A 25 -3.45 2.20 -3.62
N THR A 26 -3.06 1.88 -4.86
CA THR A 26 -3.14 0.53 -5.43
C THR A 26 -1.72 0.01 -5.66
N ASN A 27 -1.55 -1.32 -5.64
CA ASN A 27 -0.31 -1.93 -6.07
C ASN A 27 -0.56 -3.12 -7.01
N ARG A 28 0.42 -3.36 -7.86
CA ARG A 28 0.45 -4.49 -8.79
C ARG A 28 1.86 -5.07 -8.84
N GLY A 29 1.98 -6.35 -9.10
CA GLY A 29 3.28 -7.00 -9.22
C GLY A 29 3.17 -8.46 -9.60
N GLU A 30 4.28 -9.17 -9.46
CA GLU A 30 4.41 -10.60 -9.76
C GLU A 30 5.07 -11.30 -8.57
N TYR A 31 4.51 -12.44 -8.15
CA TYR A 31 5.17 -13.35 -7.23
C TYR A 31 6.40 -13.99 -7.90
N ASN A 32 7.29 -14.60 -7.11
CA ASN A 32 8.48 -15.26 -7.70
C ASN A 32 8.15 -16.43 -8.63
N ASP A 33 6.95 -17.00 -8.55
CA ASP A 33 6.46 -18.09 -9.40
C ASP A 33 5.77 -17.60 -10.68
N GLY A 34 5.73 -16.29 -10.92
CA GLY A 34 5.07 -15.69 -12.08
C GLY A 34 3.59 -15.35 -11.87
N THR A 35 3.01 -15.70 -10.71
CA THR A 35 1.60 -15.40 -10.43
C THR A 35 1.40 -13.88 -10.31
N PRO A 36 0.40 -13.28 -10.97
CA PRO A 36 0.13 -11.85 -10.83
C PRO A 36 -0.44 -11.53 -9.44
N TYR A 37 -0.08 -10.36 -8.92
CA TYR A 37 -0.56 -9.83 -7.65
C TYR A 37 -1.13 -8.43 -7.84
N ASN A 38 -2.29 -8.17 -7.24
CA ASN A 38 -2.88 -6.83 -7.19
C ASN A 38 -3.52 -6.60 -5.82
N ASN A 39 -3.36 -5.40 -5.27
CA ASN A 39 -4.04 -5.00 -4.04
C ASN A 39 -4.31 -3.50 -4.01
N SER A 40 -5.04 -3.06 -2.98
CA SER A 40 -5.24 -1.66 -2.64
C SER A 40 -5.20 -1.49 -1.13
N GLY A 41 -4.92 -0.27 -0.69
CA GLY A 41 -4.83 0.03 0.73
C GLY A 41 -4.73 1.50 1.03
N ILE A 42 -4.52 1.78 2.30
CA ILE A 42 -4.18 3.11 2.80
C ILE A 42 -2.95 3.02 3.69
N THR A 43 -2.12 4.05 3.67
CA THR A 43 -1.01 4.23 4.61
C THR A 43 -1.24 5.49 5.43
N LEU A 44 -1.23 5.37 6.75
CA LEU A 44 -1.24 6.49 7.68
C LEU A 44 0.19 6.83 8.09
N PHE A 45 0.59 8.09 7.89
CA PHE A 45 1.86 8.65 8.32
C PHE A 45 1.63 9.67 9.43
N HIS A 46 2.49 9.66 10.44
CA HIS A 46 2.73 10.83 11.28
C HIS A 46 4.16 11.33 11.08
N PHE A 47 4.33 12.65 11.14
CA PHE A 47 5.60 13.33 10.99
C PHE A 47 6.01 14.04 12.28
N LYS A 48 7.32 14.12 12.52
CA LYS A 48 7.94 15.00 13.53
C LYS A 48 9.19 15.60 12.92
N ASP A 49 9.28 16.94 12.92
CA ASP A 49 10.42 17.68 12.35
C ASP A 49 10.79 17.17 10.94
N ASP A 50 9.77 17.06 10.09
CA ASP A 50 9.84 16.59 8.69
C ASP A 50 10.31 15.14 8.47
N LYS A 51 10.39 14.35 9.55
CA LYS A 51 10.69 12.92 9.50
C LYS A 51 9.46 12.10 9.82
N VAL A 52 9.33 10.93 9.19
CA VAL A 52 8.28 9.95 9.55
C VAL A 52 8.55 9.45 10.97
N SER A 53 7.62 9.69 11.88
CA SER A 53 7.66 9.20 13.27
C SER A 53 6.76 7.98 13.49
N PHE A 54 5.76 7.80 12.62
CA PHE A 54 4.86 6.65 12.62
C PHE A 54 4.42 6.34 11.19
N ILE A 55 4.33 5.05 10.86
CA ILE A 55 3.76 4.54 9.61
C ILE A 55 2.93 3.30 9.92
N SER A 56 1.74 3.21 9.35
CA SER A 56 0.89 2.02 9.43
C SER A 56 0.15 1.80 8.12
N ASP A 57 0.22 0.58 7.61
CA ASP A 57 -0.45 0.15 6.40
C ASP A 57 -1.73 -0.63 6.71
N TYR A 58 -2.82 -0.27 6.05
CA TYR A 58 -4.08 -0.97 6.09
C TYR A 58 -4.41 -1.47 4.68
N PHE A 59 -4.34 -2.78 4.51
CA PHE A 59 -4.60 -3.44 3.23
C PHE A 59 -6.08 -3.75 3.12
N LYS A 60 -6.72 -3.41 2.00
CA LYS A 60 -8.01 -4.03 1.67
C LYS A 60 -7.75 -5.51 1.44
N ASN A 61 -8.49 -6.37 2.13
CA ASN A 61 -8.41 -7.80 1.85
C ASN A 61 -9.19 -8.09 0.55
N THR A 62 -8.49 -8.12 -0.59
CA THR A 62 -9.07 -8.45 -1.89
C THR A 62 -9.19 -9.96 -2.15
N SER A 63 -8.76 -10.81 -1.20
CA SER A 63 -8.80 -12.28 -1.33
C SER A 63 -10.21 -12.84 -1.49
N PHE A 64 -11.25 -12.05 -1.20
CA PHE A 64 -12.65 -12.48 -1.20
C PHE A 64 -13.40 -12.27 -2.52
N ILE A 65 -12.76 -11.77 -3.58
CA ILE A 65 -13.50 -11.30 -4.78
C ILE A 65 -13.61 -12.37 -5.88
N ASN A 66 -12.97 -13.54 -5.76
CA ASN A 66 -13.14 -14.64 -6.73
C ASN A 66 -13.73 -15.89 -6.07
N SER A 67 -15.00 -15.80 -5.70
CA SER A 67 -15.90 -16.95 -5.54
C SER A 67 -16.82 -17.01 -6.76
N ASN A 68 -16.29 -17.46 -7.90
CA ASN A 68 -17.10 -17.84 -9.06
C ASN A 68 -16.89 -19.32 -9.33
#